data_AF-A0AAW4XDK4-F1
#
_entry.id   AF-A0AAW4XDK4-F1
#
_cell.length_a   1.000
_cell.length_b   1.000
_cell.length_c   1.000
_cell.angle_alpha   90.00
_cell.angle_beta   90.00
_cell.angle_gamma   90.00
#
_symmetry.space_group_name_H-M   'P 1'
#
loop_
_entity.id
_entity.type
_entity.pdbx_description
1 polymer ?
#
loop_
_entity_poly.entity_id
_entity_poly.type
_entity_poly.pdbx_seq_one_letter_code
_entity_poly.pdbx_strand_id
1 'polypeptide(L)'
;MEEPITQIPEDDWADQDLLTRDLAGSLLDEEIEAERERLARLDRGEGGDDIVMSREDMERRLAAMIAVRDRVRGEGRPAPLRGLPE
;
A
#
# COMPACT_ATOMS: atom_id res chain seq x y z
N MET A 1 -11.73 -3.73 39.56
CA MET A 1 -11.80 -2.34 39.10
C MET A 1 -11.68 -2.41 37.60
N GLU A 2 -12.75 -2.11 36.89
CA GLU A 2 -12.73 -2.03 35.41
C GLU A 2 -12.23 -0.63 35.06
N GLU A 3 -11.16 -0.56 34.27
CA GLU A 3 -10.65 0.72 33.76
C GLU A 3 -11.68 1.32 32.79
N PRO A 4 -12.00 2.63 32.90
CA PRO A 4 -12.93 3.25 31.99
C PRO A 4 -12.34 3.28 30.57
N ILE A 5 -13.06 2.67 29.62
CA ILE A 5 -12.71 2.74 28.20
C ILE A 5 -12.92 4.19 27.76
N THR A 6 -11.82 4.88 27.47
CA THR A 6 -11.86 6.23 26.91
C THR A 6 -12.23 6.13 25.43
N GLN A 7 -13.41 6.64 25.05
CA GLN A 7 -13.80 6.68 23.64
C GLN A 7 -13.01 7.77 22.92
N ILE A 8 -12.38 7.39 21.82
CA ILE A 8 -11.69 8.30 20.91
C ILE A 8 -12.77 9.09 20.14
N PRO A 9 -12.68 10.44 20.06
CA PRO A 9 -13.59 11.27 19.27
C PRO A 9 -13.68 10.80 17.81
N GLU A 10 -14.85 10.91 17.18
CA GLU A 10 -15.09 10.42 15.81
C GLU A 10 -14.10 10.98 14.77
N ASP A 11 -13.70 12.26 14.91
CA ASP A 11 -12.75 12.92 14.01
C ASP A 11 -11.35 12.27 14.04
N ASP A 12 -10.91 11.76 15.19
CA ASP A 12 -9.62 11.09 15.35
C ASP A 12 -9.59 9.70 14.67
N TRP A 13 -10.76 9.13 14.33
CA TRP A 13 -10.84 7.87 13.57
C TRP A 13 -10.53 8.06 12.09
N ALA A 14 -10.93 9.20 11.51
CA ALA A 14 -10.63 9.52 10.12
C ALA A 14 -9.12 9.70 9.92
N ASP A 15 -8.44 10.35 10.86
CA ASP A 15 -6.99 10.53 10.84
C ASP A 15 -6.24 9.20 11.00
N GLN A 16 -6.74 8.28 11.86
CA GLN A 16 -6.16 6.93 11.98
C GLN A 16 -6.33 6.08 10.71
N ASP A 17 -7.46 6.20 10.01
CA ASP A 17 -7.68 5.54 8.73
C ASP A 17 -6.69 6.07 7.67
N LEU A 18 -6.49 7.39 7.61
CA LEU A 18 -5.50 8.00 6.73
C LEU A 18 -4.07 7.53 7.03
N LEU A 19 -3.65 7.50 8.29
CA LEU A 19 -2.33 6.97 8.69
C LEU A 19 -2.16 5.49 8.30
N THR A 20 -3.21 4.70 8.47
CA THR A 20 -3.21 3.27 8.08
C THR A 20 -3.11 3.12 6.57
N ARG A 21 -3.78 4.00 5.81
CA ARG A 21 -3.75 4.01 4.35
C ARG A 21 -2.39 4.41 3.80
N ASP A 22 -1.74 5.40 4.42
CA ASP A 22 -0.40 5.85 4.03
C ASP A 22 0.67 4.80 4.36
N LEU A 23 0.57 4.15 5.53
CA LEU A 23 1.43 3.02 5.88
C LEU A 23 1.24 1.85 4.91
N ALA A 24 -0.01 1.47 4.62
CA ALA A 24 -0.31 0.41 3.66
C ALA A 24 0.21 0.75 2.25
N GLY A 25 0.10 2.02 1.85
CA GLY A 25 0.68 2.52 0.60
C GLY A 25 2.21 2.36 0.55
N SER A 26 2.89 2.72 1.64
CA SER A 26 4.35 2.65 1.73
C SER A 26 4.86 1.20 1.71
N LEU A 27 4.21 0.30 2.45
CA LEU A 27 4.51 -1.13 2.43
C LEU A 27 4.26 -1.77 1.05
N LEU A 28 3.21 -1.33 0.34
CA LEU A 28 2.95 -1.81 -1.02
C LEU A 28 4.00 -1.33 -2.02
N ASP A 29 4.51 -0.10 -1.87
CA ASP A 29 5.61 0.41 -2.69
C ASP A 29 6.89 -0.41 -2.48
N GLU A 30 7.23 -0.73 -1.23
CA GLU A 30 8.38 -1.58 -0.90
C GLU A 30 8.25 -2.99 -1.50
N GLU A 31 7.08 -3.61 -1.38
CA GLU A 31 6.83 -4.94 -1.94
C GLU A 31 6.86 -4.96 -3.48
N ILE A 32 6.39 -3.89 -4.13
CA ILE A 32 6.51 -3.73 -5.59
C ILE A 32 7.97 -3.70 -6.03
N GLU A 33 8.83 -2.96 -5.32
CA GLU A 33 10.25 -2.89 -5.65
C GLU A 33 10.95 -4.23 -5.39
N ALA A 34 10.63 -4.90 -4.29
CA ALA A 34 11.15 -6.24 -4.00
C ALA A 34 10.76 -7.25 -5.11
N GLU A 35 9.52 -7.23 -5.60
CA GLU A 35 9.08 -8.11 -6.68
C GLU A 35 9.76 -7.78 -8.02
N ARG A 36 10.00 -6.49 -8.31
CA ARG A 36 10.80 -6.08 -9.48
C ARG A 36 12.22 -6.62 -9.40
N GLU A 37 12.84 -6.56 -8.24
CA GLU A 37 14.18 -7.10 -8.02
C GLU A 37 14.21 -8.61 -8.21
N ARG A 38 13.23 -9.35 -7.66
CA ARG A 38 13.11 -10.79 -7.86
C ARG A 38 12.97 -11.16 -9.34
N LEU A 39 12.16 -10.43 -10.12
CA LEU A 39 12.06 -10.61 -11.57
C LEU A 39 13.39 -10.32 -12.28
N ALA A 40 14.08 -9.24 -11.91
CA ALA A 40 15.37 -8.90 -12.50
C ALA A 40 16.46 -9.94 -12.20
N ARG A 41 16.46 -10.52 -10.98
CA ARG A 41 17.33 -11.65 -10.60
C ARG A 41 17.00 -12.88 -11.45
N LEU A 42 15.72 -13.22 -11.58
CA LEU A 42 15.27 -14.34 -12.41
C LEU A 42 15.68 -14.18 -13.87
N ASP A 43 15.56 -12.97 -14.44
CA ASP A 43 15.98 -12.67 -15.82
C ASP A 43 17.50 -12.81 -16.02
N ARG A 44 18.31 -12.61 -14.97
CA ARG A 44 19.76 -12.88 -14.97
C ARG A 44 20.10 -14.36 -14.73
N GLY A 45 19.11 -15.22 -14.49
CA GLY A 45 19.30 -16.62 -14.10
C GLY A 45 19.77 -16.79 -12.66
N GLU A 46 19.66 -15.75 -11.83
CA GLU A 46 19.95 -15.81 -10.40
C GLU A 46 18.73 -16.40 -9.69
N GLY A 47 18.89 -17.63 -9.17
CA GLY A 47 17.87 -18.27 -8.33
C GLY A 47 17.82 -17.68 -6.92
N GLY A 48 16.82 -18.12 -6.16
CA GLY A 48 16.68 -17.85 -4.74
C GLY A 48 15.51 -18.64 -4.17
N ASP A 49 15.57 -18.98 -2.89
CA ASP A 49 14.48 -19.70 -2.20
C ASP A 49 13.17 -18.89 -2.17
N ASP A 50 13.25 -17.59 -2.42
CA ASP A 50 12.15 -16.64 -2.57
C ASP A 50 11.46 -16.67 -3.94
N ILE A 51 12.07 -17.33 -4.94
CA ILE A 51 11.51 -17.48 -6.30
C ILE A 51 10.80 -18.83 -6.40
N VAL A 52 9.54 -18.86 -5.94
CA VAL A 52 8.73 -20.09 -5.86
C VAL A 52 7.68 -20.23 -6.97
N MET A 53 7.58 -19.26 -7.88
CA MET A 53 6.56 -19.21 -8.93
C MET A 53 7.21 -19.06 -10.32
N SER A 54 6.41 -19.28 -11.37
CA SER A 54 6.87 -19.01 -12.73
C SER A 54 7.06 -17.51 -12.96
N ARG A 55 7.91 -17.14 -13.92
CA ARG A 55 8.12 -15.75 -14.35
C ARG A 55 6.81 -15.07 -14.73
N GLU A 56 5.94 -15.76 -15.45
CA GLU A 56 4.63 -15.24 -15.88
C GLU A 56 3.72 -14.95 -14.69
N ASP A 57 3.72 -15.81 -13.66
CA ASP A 57 2.95 -15.58 -12.43
C ASP A 57 3.44 -14.37 -11.64
N MET A 58 4.76 -14.19 -11.57
CA MET A 58 5.39 -13.03 -10.93
C MET A 58 5.03 -11.72 -11.65
N GLU A 59 5.06 -11.70 -12.98
CA GLU A 59 4.64 -10.54 -13.78
C GLU A 59 3.16 -10.19 -13.55
N ARG A 60 2.28 -11.20 -13.51
CA ARG A 60 0.86 -11.00 -13.22
C ARG A 60 0.64 -10.44 -11.81
N ARG A 61 1.36 -10.95 -10.82
CA ARG A 61 1.32 -10.44 -9.44
C ARG A 61 1.80 -8.99 -9.37
N LEU A 62 2.92 -8.66 -9.98
CA LEU A 62 3.45 -7.30 -10.04
C LEU A 62 2.45 -6.33 -10.67
N ALA A 63 1.83 -6.72 -11.79
CA ALA A 63 0.79 -5.90 -12.44
C ALA A 63 -0.40 -5.65 -11.52
N ALA A 64 -0.85 -6.67 -10.77
CA ALA A 64 -1.93 -6.52 -9.81
C ALA A 64 -1.58 -5.56 -8.65
N MET A 65 -0.36 -5.65 -8.10
CA MET A 65 0.11 -4.75 -7.04
C MET A 65 0.16 -3.29 -7.51
N ILE A 66 0.66 -3.06 -8.73
CA ILE A 66 0.68 -1.72 -9.34
C ILE A 66 -0.74 -1.18 -9.51
N ALA A 67 -1.68 -2.00 -9.99
CA ALA A 67 -3.07 -1.58 -10.16
C ALA A 67 -3.73 -1.20 -8.83
N VAL A 68 -3.47 -1.95 -7.75
CA VAL A 68 -3.96 -1.62 -6.41
C VAL A 68 -3.37 -0.31 -5.91
N ARG A 69 -2.05 -0.11 -6.05
CA ARG A 69 -1.38 1.14 -5.64
C ARG A 69 -1.97 2.35 -6.37
N ASP A 70 -2.13 2.24 -7.69
CA ASP A 70 -2.64 3.33 -8.51
C ASP A 70 -4.09 3.69 -8.14
N ARG A 71 -4.90 2.67 -7.80
CA ARG A 71 -6.24 2.87 -7.25
C ARG A 71 -6.22 3.60 -5.91
N VAL A 72 -5.41 3.15 -4.95
CA VAL A 72 -5.31 3.78 -3.62
C VAL A 72 -4.87 5.24 -3.74
N ARG A 73 -3.90 5.53 -4.61
CA ARG A 73 -3.44 6.91 -4.88
C ARG A 73 -4.51 7.74 -5.58
N GLY A 74 -5.28 7.15 -6.50
CA GLY A 74 -6.39 7.81 -7.18
C GLY A 74 -7.57 8.14 -6.26
N GLU A 75 -7.89 7.25 -5.34
CA GLU A 75 -8.91 7.43 -4.27
C GLU A 75 -8.40 8.32 -3.12
N GLY A 76 -7.14 8.77 -3.17
CA GLY A 76 -6.45 9.48 -2.09
C GLY A 76 -6.28 10.97 -2.22
N ARG A 77 -6.67 11.55 -3.35
CA ARG A 77 -6.50 12.99 -3.53
C ARG A 77 -7.67 13.70 -2.85
N PRO A 78 -7.49 14.34 -1.67
CA PRO A 78 -8.53 15.23 -1.17
C PRO A 78 -8.78 16.30 -2.24
N ALA A 79 -10.05 16.57 -2.52
CA ALA A 79 -10.42 17.72 -3.34
C ALA A 79 -9.75 18.96 -2.72
N PRO A 80 -9.16 19.88 -3.51
CA PRO A 80 -8.63 21.12 -2.96
C PRO A 80 -9.78 21.80 -2.22
N LEU A 81 -9.59 22.05 -0.91
CA LEU A 81 -10.54 22.77 -0.07
C LEU A 81 -10.80 24.13 -0.72
N ARG A 82 -11.88 24.20 -1.49
CA ARG A 82 -12.28 25.41 -2.20
C ARG A 82 -12.99 26.28 -1.19
N GLY A 83 -12.24 27.25 -0.65
CA GLY A 83 -12.65 28.40 0.17
C GLY A 83 -14.05 28.33 0.80
N LEU A 84 -14.09 28.01 2.10
CA LEU A 84 -15.19 28.43 2.95
C LEU A 84 -14.94 29.90 3.35
N PRO A 85 -15.87 30.83 3.10
CA PRO A 85 -15.76 32.19 3.63
C PRO A 85 -15.99 32.18 5.16
N GLU A 86 -15.28 33.07 5.84
CA GLU A 86 -15.37 33.35 7.29
C GLU A 86 -16.75 33.83 7.75
#